data_AF-A0A2X2SU01-F1
#
_entry.id   AF-A0A2X2SU01-F1
#
_cell.length_a   1.000
_cell.length_b   1.000
_cell.length_c   1.000
_cell.angle_alpha   90.00
_cell.angle_beta   90.00
_cell.angle_gamma   90.00
#
_symmetry.space_group_name_H-M   'P 1'
#
loop_
_entity.id
_entity.type
_entity.pdbx_description
1 polymer ?
#
loop_
_entity_poly.entity_id
_entity_poly.type
_entity_poly.pdbx_seq_one_letter_code
_entity_poly.pdbx_strand_id
1 'polypeptide(L)'
;MKKQALLEQALIAQLAHSEKLAGVALPEADDPSARYTLPENEPRIVLKDGVVEYNDRPILHKLSWSVNPGEHWQIVGPNGAGKSTLLSLITGDHPQGYSNDLTLFGRRRGSGETIWDIKKHIGYVSSSLHLDYRVAPPFAT
;
A
#
# COMPACT_ATOMS: atom_id res chain seq x y z
N MET A 1 -46.26 -11.54 -6.91
CA MET A 1 -46.53 -11.76 -5.47
C MET A 1 -45.33 -12.37 -4.71
N LYS A 2 -44.69 -13.46 -5.15
CA LYS A 2 -43.57 -14.11 -4.39
C LYS A 2 -42.29 -13.26 -4.19
N LYS A 3 -41.92 -12.41 -5.16
CA LYS A 3 -40.69 -11.57 -5.10
C LYS A 3 -40.78 -10.46 -4.04
N GLN A 4 -41.96 -9.86 -3.89
CA GLN A 4 -42.19 -8.76 -2.94
C GLN A 4 -41.99 -9.24 -1.49
N ALA A 5 -42.60 -10.38 -1.15
CA ALA A 5 -42.50 -10.98 0.18
C ALA A 5 -41.07 -11.41 0.54
N LEU A 6 -40.29 -11.85 -0.46
CA LEU A 6 -38.90 -12.27 -0.25
C LEU A 6 -37.97 -11.07 -0.04
N LEU A 7 -38.24 -9.95 -0.73
CA LEU A 7 -37.54 -8.68 -0.51
C LEU A 7 -37.88 -8.08 0.86
N GLU A 8 -39.14 -8.15 1.30
CA GLU A 8 -39.55 -7.72 2.64
C GLU A 8 -38.87 -8.54 3.74
N GLN A 9 -38.80 -9.87 3.60
CA GLN A 9 -38.09 -10.72 4.54
C GLN A 9 -36.59 -10.41 4.61
N ALA A 10 -35.94 -10.17 3.46
CA ALA A 10 -34.52 -9.81 3.42
C ALA A 10 -34.26 -8.44 4.06
N LEU A 11 -35.12 -7.45 3.81
CA LEU A 11 -35.00 -6.12 4.39
C LEU A 11 -35.15 -6.16 5.92
N ILE A 12 -36.14 -6.92 6.42
CA ILE A 12 -36.36 -7.11 7.86
C ILE A 12 -35.16 -7.82 8.50
N ALA A 13 -34.62 -8.85 7.85
CA ALA A 13 -33.44 -9.57 8.35
C ALA A 13 -32.20 -8.65 8.40
N GLN A 14 -32.02 -7.79 7.39
CA GLN A 14 -30.93 -6.83 7.34
C GLN A 14 -31.06 -5.75 8.41
N LEU A 15 -32.27 -5.23 8.65
CA LEU A 15 -32.54 -4.27 9.71
C LEU A 15 -32.27 -4.87 11.10
N ALA A 16 -32.76 -6.09 11.36
CA ALA A 16 -32.52 -6.81 12.61
C ALA A 16 -31.03 -7.13 12.83
N HIS A 17 -30.25 -7.34 11.77
CA HIS A 17 -28.80 -7.49 11.86
C HIS A 17 -28.11 -6.15 12.19
N SER A 18 -28.57 -5.05 11.60
CA SER A 18 -28.07 -3.70 11.89
C SER A 18 -28.37 -3.25 13.32
N GLU A 19 -29.53 -3.60 13.88
CA GLU A 19 -29.87 -3.32 15.28
C GLU A 19 -28.95 -4.05 16.26
N LYS A 20 -28.52 -5.28 15.93
CA LYS A 20 -27.50 -6.00 16.71
C LYS A 20 -26.12 -5.36 16.62
N LEU A 21 -25.86 -4.56 15.58
CA LEU A 21 -24.63 -3.79 15.41
C LEU A 21 -24.70 -2.41 16.10
N ALA A 22 -25.88 -1.95 16.55
CA ALA A 22 -26.06 -0.63 17.17
C ALA A 22 -25.33 -0.46 18.52
N GLY A 23 -24.79 -1.55 19.09
CA GLY A 23 -23.93 -1.54 20.28
C GLY A 23 -22.46 -1.85 20.00
N VAL A 24 -22.06 -2.04 18.73
CA VAL A 24 -20.66 -2.23 18.36
C VAL A 24 -20.02 -0.86 18.35
N ALA A 25 -19.35 -0.51 19.45
CA ALA A 25 -18.43 0.60 19.45
C ALA A 25 -17.38 0.35 18.36
N LEU A 26 -17.08 1.36 17.56
CA LEU A 26 -15.88 1.31 16.71
C LEU A 26 -14.70 0.94 17.62
N PRO A 27 -13.80 0.05 17.18
CA PRO A 27 -12.58 -0.18 17.93
C PRO A 27 -11.94 1.19 18.22
N GLU A 28 -11.41 1.33 19.43
CA GLU A 28 -10.64 2.53 19.78
C GLU A 28 -9.61 2.74 18.66
N ALA A 29 -9.61 3.94 18.08
CA ALA A 29 -8.64 4.25 17.04
C ALA A 29 -7.26 3.95 17.62
N ASP A 30 -6.43 3.20 16.90
CA ASP A 30 -5.05 2.99 17.29
C ASP A 30 -4.46 4.36 17.67
N ASP A 31 -3.84 4.44 18.85
CA ASP A 31 -3.12 5.65 19.30
C ASP A 31 -2.32 6.16 18.09
N PRO A 32 -2.57 7.39 17.59
CA PRO A 32 -2.08 7.86 16.30
C PRO A 32 -0.58 7.90 16.29
N SER A 33 0.01 6.73 16.05
CA SER A 33 1.41 6.37 16.08
C SER A 33 2.21 7.26 17.02
N ALA A 34 2.65 6.74 18.18
CA ALA A 34 3.99 7.05 18.62
C ALA A 34 4.87 7.03 17.37
N ARG A 35 5.24 8.22 16.84
CA ARG A 35 5.79 8.38 15.49
C ARG A 35 6.80 7.28 15.32
N TYR A 36 6.57 6.33 14.40
CA TYR A 36 7.42 5.15 14.32
C TYR A 36 8.84 5.65 14.08
N THR A 37 9.62 5.71 15.16
CA THR A 37 10.80 6.57 15.21
C THR A 37 11.90 5.78 14.54
N LEU A 38 12.24 6.20 13.33
CA LEU A 38 13.34 5.61 12.59
C LEU A 38 14.64 6.27 13.05
N PRO A 39 15.75 5.52 13.13
CA PRO A 39 17.05 6.07 13.47
C PRO A 39 17.42 7.23 12.53
N GLU A 40 17.96 8.33 13.07
CA GLU A 40 18.28 9.52 12.26
C GLU A 40 19.44 9.29 11.29
N ASN A 41 20.31 8.33 11.58
CA ASN A 41 21.56 8.09 10.83
C ASN A 41 21.49 6.86 9.91
N GLU A 42 20.29 6.32 9.66
CA GLU A 42 20.11 5.15 8.80
C GLU A 42 19.38 5.51 7.50
N PRO A 43 19.84 5.01 6.34
CA PRO A 43 19.12 5.16 5.08
C PRO A 43 17.68 4.65 5.18
N ARG A 44 16.75 5.40 4.58
CA ARG A 44 15.33 5.04 4.52
C ARG A 44 15.07 3.99 3.45
N ILE A 45 15.82 4.03 2.35
CA ILE A 45 15.73 3.08 1.26
C ILE A 45 17.15 2.70 0.87
N VAL A 46 17.43 1.42 0.73
CA VAL A 46 18.65 0.90 0.12
C VAL A 46 18.28 -0.19 -0.86
N LEU A 47 18.60 0.01 -2.13
CA LEU A 47 18.54 -1.00 -3.18
C LEU A 47 19.97 -1.22 -3.67
N LYS A 48 20.43 -2.48 -3.67
CA LYS A 48 21.74 -2.84 -4.22
C LYS A 48 21.55 -3.73 -5.44
N ASP A 49 22.13 -3.30 -6.55
CA ASP A 49 22.12 -3.99 -7.85
C ASP A 49 20.73 -4.50 -8.24
N GLY A 50 19.71 -3.68 -8.02
CA GLY A 50 18.31 -4.03 -8.22
C GLY A 50 18.00 -4.40 -9.67
N VAL A 51 17.33 -5.53 -9.85
CA VAL A 51 16.87 -6.05 -11.14
C VAL A 51 15.36 -6.27 -11.08
N VAL A 52 14.66 -5.79 -12.11
CA VAL A 52 13.25 -6.12 -12.34
C VAL A 52 13.05 -6.46 -13.81
N GLU A 53 12.46 -7.62 -14.05
CA GLU A 53 12.25 -8.16 -15.40
C GLU A 53 10.78 -8.58 -15.59
N TYR A 54 10.24 -8.32 -16.78
CA TYR A 54 8.94 -8.84 -17.21
C TYR A 54 9.11 -9.57 -18.54
N ASN A 55 8.67 -10.83 -18.61
CA ASN A 55 8.76 -11.65 -19.83
C ASN A 55 10.16 -11.57 -20.47
N ASP A 56 11.19 -11.80 -19.66
CA ASP A 56 12.62 -11.73 -20.04
C ASP A 56 13.11 -10.37 -20.54
N ARG A 57 12.34 -9.29 -20.30
CA ARG A 57 12.75 -7.92 -20.59
C ARG A 57 13.13 -7.18 -19.31
N PRO A 58 14.40 -6.75 -19.14
CA PRO A 58 14.80 -5.95 -17.99
C PRO A 58 14.20 -4.55 -18.07
N ILE A 59 13.47 -4.18 -17.02
CA ILE A 59 12.95 -2.84 -16.78
C ILE A 59 13.91 -2.05 -15.90
N LEU A 60 14.42 -2.69 -14.85
CA LEU A 60 15.51 -2.17 -14.02
C LEU A 60 16.69 -3.14 -14.14
N HIS A 61 17.88 -2.61 -14.35
CA HIS A 61 19.07 -3.41 -14.58
C HIS A 61 20.23 -2.92 -13.69
N LYS A 62 20.51 -3.67 -12.63
CA LYS A 62 21.58 -3.41 -11.66
C LYS A 62 21.55 -1.98 -11.09
N LEU A 63 20.35 -1.51 -10.74
CA LEU A 63 20.19 -0.19 -10.14
C LEU A 63 20.58 -0.23 -8.67
N SER A 64 21.62 0.51 -8.30
CA SER A 64 21.96 0.77 -6.89
C SER A 64 21.50 2.16 -6.50
N TRP A 65 20.67 2.26 -5.46
CA TRP A 65 20.08 3.52 -5.00
C TRP A 65 19.95 3.53 -3.48
N SER A 66 20.30 4.65 -2.86
CA SER A 66 20.13 4.88 -1.43
C SER A 66 19.43 6.21 -1.23
N VAL A 67 18.45 6.25 -0.34
CA VAL A 67 17.76 7.47 0.10
C VAL A 67 18.02 7.67 1.57
N ASN A 68 18.69 8.75 1.92
CA ASN A 68 18.99 9.10 3.30
C ASN A 68 17.86 9.94 3.93
N PRO A 69 17.81 10.03 5.27
CA PRO A 69 16.85 10.87 5.97
C PRO A 69 16.99 12.34 5.53
N GLY A 70 15.85 12.99 5.24
CA GLY A 70 15.80 14.40 4.81
C GLY A 70 16.10 14.63 3.32
N GLU A 71 16.42 13.60 2.55
CA GLU A 71 16.63 13.73 1.11
C GLU A 71 15.31 13.81 0.34
N HIS A 72 15.31 14.65 -0.70
CA HIS A 72 14.21 14.77 -1.66
C HIS A 72 14.70 14.34 -3.04
N TRP A 73 14.02 13.37 -3.63
CA TRP A 73 14.39 12.78 -4.91
C TRP A 73 13.32 13.04 -5.96
N GLN A 74 13.76 13.37 -7.18
CA GLN A 74 12.91 13.44 -8.36
C GLN A 74 13.30 12.34 -9.34
N ILE A 75 12.36 11.46 -9.67
CA ILE A 75 12.57 10.38 -10.66
C ILE A 75 12.01 10.84 -12.00
N VAL A 76 12.89 11.09 -12.97
CA VAL A 76 12.53 11.55 -14.32
C VAL A 76 12.96 10.54 -15.38
N GLY A 77 12.26 10.54 -16.53
CA GLY A 77 12.58 9.65 -17.64
C GLY A 77 11.36 9.45 -18.56
N PRO A 78 11.57 8.89 -19.76
CA PRO A 78 10.50 8.67 -20.73
C PRO A 78 9.45 7.66 -20.22
N ASN A 79 8.30 7.61 -20.88
CA ASN A 79 7.30 6.58 -20.62
C ASN A 79 7.91 5.20 -20.88
N GLY A 80 7.68 4.25 -19.97
CA GLY A 80 8.28 2.92 -20.04
C GLY A 80 9.68 2.78 -19.43
N ALA A 81 10.32 3.87 -18.96
CA ALA A 81 11.65 3.82 -18.33
C ALA A 81 11.72 3.10 -16.97
N GLY A 82 10.61 2.51 -16.49
CA GLY A 82 10.60 1.78 -15.22
C GLY A 82 10.37 2.63 -13.96
N LYS A 83 9.97 3.90 -14.09
CA LYS A 83 9.72 4.79 -12.93
C LYS A 83 8.68 4.23 -11.96
N SER A 84 7.51 3.83 -12.48
CA SER A 84 6.45 3.23 -11.66
C SER A 84 6.88 1.87 -11.09
N THR A 85 7.75 1.14 -11.79
CA THR A 85 8.33 -0.13 -11.32
C THR A 85 9.30 0.10 -10.15
N LEU A 86 10.13 1.14 -10.22
CA LEU A 86 10.98 1.54 -9.11
C LEU A 86 10.15 1.99 -7.90
N LEU A 87 9.10 2.78 -8.14
CA LEU A 87 8.17 3.20 -7.08
C LEU A 87 7.48 1.99 -6.43
N SER A 88 6.98 1.02 -7.20
CA SER A 88 6.32 -0.16 -6.65
C SER A 88 7.26 -1.09 -5.87
N LEU A 89 8.57 -1.11 -6.21
CA LEU A 89 9.57 -1.77 -5.38
C LEU A 89 9.68 -1.11 -4.00
N ILE A 90 9.87 0.22 -3.96
CA ILE A 90 10.08 0.94 -2.70
C ILE A 90 8.81 1.09 -1.85
N THR A 91 7.62 1.00 -2.46
CA THR A 91 6.36 0.92 -1.71
C THR A 91 6.08 -0.49 -1.17
N GLY A 92 6.90 -1.47 -1.56
CA GLY A 92 6.75 -2.87 -1.15
C GLY A 92 5.64 -3.63 -1.88
N ASP A 93 5.04 -3.06 -2.92
CA ASP A 93 3.94 -3.66 -3.68
C ASP A 93 4.42 -4.61 -4.79
N HIS A 94 5.67 -4.48 -5.23
CA HIS A 94 6.23 -5.31 -6.29
C HIS A 94 6.76 -6.66 -5.76
N PRO A 95 6.31 -7.81 -6.29
CA PRO A 95 6.69 -9.13 -5.77
C PRO A 95 8.19 -9.42 -5.93
N GLN A 96 8.84 -8.95 -7.01
CA GLN A 96 10.29 -9.13 -7.17
C GLN A 96 11.10 -8.30 -6.15
N GLY A 97 10.48 -7.48 -5.30
CA GLY A 97 11.17 -6.85 -4.17
C GLY A 97 11.79 -7.87 -3.21
N TYR A 98 11.24 -9.09 -3.11
CA TYR A 98 11.82 -10.18 -2.32
C TYR A 98 13.04 -10.83 -2.97
N SER A 99 13.18 -10.72 -4.29
CA SER A 99 14.31 -11.28 -5.04
C SER A 99 15.50 -10.31 -5.13
N ASN A 100 15.35 -9.10 -4.61
CA ASN A 100 16.34 -8.03 -4.66
C ASN A 100 16.95 -7.77 -3.28
N ASP A 101 18.18 -7.27 -3.24
CA ASP A 101 18.75 -6.74 -1.99
C ASP A 101 18.18 -5.35 -1.72
N LEU A 102 16.95 -5.35 -1.21
CA LEU A 102 16.15 -4.17 -0.91
C LEU A 102 15.93 -4.07 0.61
N THR A 103 16.32 -2.94 1.17
CA THR A 103 16.07 -2.57 2.57
C THR A 103 15.18 -1.33 2.61
N LEU A 104 14.05 -1.42 3.30
CA LEU A 104 13.09 -0.34 3.49
C LEU A 104 12.96 -0.06 4.98
N PHE A 105 13.27 1.18 5.39
CA PHE A 105 13.16 1.67 6.77
C PHE A 105 13.86 0.76 7.79
N GLY A 106 15.10 0.36 7.48
CA GLY A 106 15.92 -0.53 8.32
C GLY A 106 15.56 -2.02 8.22
N ARG A 107 14.55 -2.40 7.43
CA ARG A 107 14.13 -3.81 7.27
C ARG A 107 14.43 -4.32 5.87
N ARG A 108 15.22 -5.40 5.79
CA ARG A 108 15.50 -6.10 4.54
C ARG A 108 14.27 -6.87 4.08
N ARG A 109 13.94 -6.79 2.79
CA ARG A 109 12.82 -7.55 2.22
C ARG A 109 13.06 -9.05 2.33
N GLY A 110 12.05 -9.78 2.77
CA GLY A 110 12.13 -11.24 2.94
C GLY A 110 12.87 -11.69 4.20
N SER A 111 13.05 -10.79 5.18
CA SER A 111 13.64 -11.12 6.49
C SER A 111 12.61 -11.66 7.51
N GLY A 112 11.33 -11.70 7.14
CA GLY A 112 10.22 -12.08 8.01
C GLY A 112 9.37 -10.88 8.46
N GLU A 113 9.58 -9.72 7.85
CA GLU A 113 8.80 -8.51 8.08
C GLU A 113 7.38 -8.61 7.50
N THR A 114 6.42 -7.95 8.15
CA THR A 114 5.09 -7.79 7.56
C THR A 114 5.10 -6.65 6.54
N ILE A 115 4.21 -6.71 5.54
CA ILE A 115 4.00 -5.59 4.62
C ILE A 115 3.56 -4.32 5.38
N TRP A 116 2.83 -4.50 6.49
CA TRP A 116 2.39 -3.40 7.37
C TRP A 116 3.55 -2.69 8.06
N ASP A 117 4.60 -3.42 8.47
CA ASP A 117 5.81 -2.82 9.06
C ASP A 117 6.52 -1.84 8.15
N ILE A 118 6.40 -2.06 6.84
CA ILE A 118 6.95 -1.18 5.81
C ILE A 118 5.98 -0.04 5.54
N LYS A 119 4.71 -0.38 5.25
CA LYS A 119 3.69 0.60 4.82
C LYS A 119 3.38 1.65 5.87
N LYS A 120 3.54 1.34 7.17
CA LYS A 120 3.35 2.33 8.26
C LYS A 120 4.30 3.54 8.19
N HIS A 121 5.40 3.44 7.45
CA HIS A 121 6.37 4.52 7.24
C HIS A 121 6.21 5.22 5.88
N ILE A 122 5.22 4.84 5.07
CA ILE A 122 5.02 5.36 3.71
C ILE A 122 3.70 6.14 3.65
N GLY A 123 3.81 7.43 3.36
CA GLY A 123 2.69 8.19 2.79
C GLY A 123 2.74 8.10 1.26
N TYR A 124 1.68 7.59 0.63
CA TYR A 124 1.60 7.47 -0.82
C TYR A 124 0.44 8.30 -1.37
N VAL A 125 0.73 9.23 -2.26
CA VAL A 125 -0.24 10.12 -2.90
C VAL A 125 -0.12 9.97 -4.41
N SER A 126 -1.20 9.61 -5.08
CA SER A 126 -1.25 9.56 -6.54
C SER A 126 -2.66 9.83 -7.06
N SER A 127 -2.75 10.38 -8.26
CA SER A 127 -4.03 10.62 -8.93
C SER A 127 -4.78 9.32 -9.22
N SER A 128 -4.06 8.25 -9.56
CA SER A 128 -4.65 6.92 -9.78
C SER A 128 -5.30 6.37 -8.53
N LEU A 129 -4.61 6.43 -7.37
CA LEU A 129 -5.21 6.01 -6.10
C LEU A 129 -6.49 6.77 -5.78
N HIS A 130 -6.48 8.10 -5.99
CA HIS A 130 -7.66 8.92 -5.73
C HIS A 130 -8.84 8.55 -6.64
N LEU A 131 -8.56 8.13 -7.88
CA LEU A 131 -9.58 7.70 -8.84
C LEU A 131 -10.14 6.32 -8.50
N ASP A 132 -9.28 5.39 -8.10
CA ASP A 132 -9.64 4.01 -7.76
C ASP A 132 -10.42 3.94 -6.43
N TYR A 133 -10.15 4.87 -5.50
CA TYR A 133 -10.86 4.99 -4.22
C TYR A 133 -12.07 5.93 -4.26
N ARG A 134 -12.79 5.98 -5.40
CA ARG A 134 -14.13 6.58 -5.42
C ARG A 134 -15.09 5.66 -4.69
N VAL A 135 -15.34 5.95 -3.42
CA VAL A 135 -16.50 5.42 -2.70
C VAL A 135 -17.74 5.94 -3.44
N ALA A 136 -18.37 5.09 -4.26
CA ALA A 136 -19.69 5.40 -4.75
C ALA A 136 -20.59 5.52 -3.50
N PRO A 137 -21.27 6.66 -3.28
CA PRO A 137 -22.24 6.72 -2.20
C PRO A 137 -23.29 5.61 -2.46
N PRO A 138 -23.75 4.89 -1.41
CA PRO A 138 -24.68 3.76 -1.56
C PRO A 138 -26.04 4.13 -2.19
N PHE A 139 -26.26 5.40 -2.55
CA PHE A 139 -27.48 5.90 -3.18
C PHE A 139 -27.12 6.96 -4.23
N ALA A 140 -26.54 6.54 -5.36
CA ALA A 140 -26.62 7.31 -6.59
C ALA A 140 -27.75 6.68 -7.43
N THR A 141 -28.84 7.45 -7.56
CA THR A 141 -30.12 7.18 -8.25
C THR A 141 -29.98 6.70 -9.69
#